data_AF-A0A1E7G7U8-F1
#
_entry.id   AF-A0A1E7G7U8-F1
#
_cell.length_a   1.000
_cell.length_b   1.000
_cell.length_c   1.000
_cell.angle_alpha   90.00
_cell.angle_beta   90.00
_cell.angle_gamma   90.00
#
_symmetry.space_group_name_H-M   'P 1'
#
loop_
_entity.id
_entity.type
_entity.pdbx_description
1 polymer ?
#
loop_
_entity_poly.entity_id
_entity_poly.type
_entity_poly.pdbx_seq_one_letter_code
_entity_poly.pdbx_strand_id
1 'polypeptide(L)'
;MDIPYEFLGKIFVYLMLFALAGTGIALLIGAYSFKNHKIIFPGFVLFMLYLFYSPTKLLCRVFRIRETLVDDILIDVRNAITLDRFVRTKENRGVFLPQCMRHPECKARCDPIHGYECKRCGKCDISKIYEAADRYNFKVFVIPGSSFVKKIFKEYRPQSCLGVACYNELAEDMQEVSFIPVQGVLLLRDGCFNTKANVEEIIRKMEMCDV
;
A
#
# COMPACT_ATOMS: atom_id res chain seq x y z
N MET A 1 25.23 -40.83 23.52
CA MET A 1 23.94 -40.34 23.01
C MET A 1 23.98 -40.53 21.50
N ASP A 2 23.62 -41.72 21.02
CA ASP A 2 23.55 -41.99 19.59
C ASP A 2 22.33 -41.28 19.03
N ILE A 3 22.55 -40.22 18.26
CA ILE A 3 21.48 -39.57 17.52
C ILE A 3 21.01 -40.61 16.49
N PRO A 4 19.76 -41.09 16.53
CA PRO A 4 19.29 -42.12 15.62
C PRO A 4 19.15 -41.50 14.22
N TYR A 5 20.19 -41.61 13.40
CA TYR A 5 20.22 -41.08 12.03
C TYR A 5 19.04 -41.56 11.19
N GLU A 6 18.50 -42.74 11.47
CA GLU A 6 17.30 -43.28 10.82
C GLU A 6 16.03 -42.45 11.13
N PHE A 7 15.87 -42.01 12.38
CA PHE A 7 14.75 -41.16 12.78
C PHE A 7 14.86 -39.78 12.14
N LEU A 8 16.07 -39.21 12.12
CA LEU A 8 16.34 -37.93 11.47
C LEU A 8 16.07 -38.00 9.95
N GLY A 9 16.49 -39.10 9.30
CA GLY A 9 16.23 -39.35 7.89
C GLY A 9 14.74 -39.46 7.56
N LYS A 10 13.96 -40.18 8.38
CA LYS A 10 12.49 -40.27 8.22
C LYS A 10 11.84 -38.90 8.32
N ILE A 11 12.20 -38.10 9.33
CA ILE A 11 11.68 -36.73 9.49
C ILE A 11 12.00 -35.88 8.25
N PHE A 12 13.25 -35.93 7.78
CA PHE A 12 13.68 -35.16 6.62
C PHE A 12 12.87 -35.52 5.36
N VAL A 13 12.65 -36.81 5.09
CA VAL A 13 11.85 -37.28 3.96
C VAL A 13 10.40 -36.80 4.06
N TYR A 14 9.78 -36.89 5.24
CA TYR A 14 8.41 -36.39 5.43
C TYR A 14 8.31 -34.87 5.23
N LEU A 15 9.28 -34.10 5.73
CA LEU A 15 9.34 -32.66 5.50
C LEU A 15 9.50 -32.32 4.02
N MET A 16 10.35 -33.07 3.29
CA MET A 16 10.55 -32.87 1.85
C MET A 16 9.28 -33.16 1.06
N LEU A 17 8.58 -34.27 1.35
CA LEU A 17 7.31 -34.60 0.72
C LEU A 17 6.23 -33.54 1.02
N PHE A 18 6.17 -33.05 2.26
CA PHE A 18 5.25 -31.98 2.64
C PHE A 18 5.56 -30.67 1.89
N ALA A 19 6.83 -30.31 1.74
CA ALA A 19 7.25 -29.12 0.99
C ALA A 19 6.88 -29.21 -0.50
N LEU A 20 7.11 -30.38 -1.12
CA LEU A 20 6.74 -30.64 -2.52
C LEU A 20 5.22 -30.59 -2.71
N ALA A 21 4.45 -31.23 -1.82
CA ALA A 21 2.99 -31.19 -1.86
C ALA A 21 2.47 -29.75 -1.67
N GLY A 22 3.05 -28.99 -0.73
CA GLY A 22 2.72 -27.59 -0.50
C GLY A 22 2.98 -26.71 -1.72
N THR A 23 4.10 -26.93 -2.40
CA THR A 23 4.43 -26.21 -3.65
C THR A 23 3.46 -26.57 -4.76
N GLY A 24 3.10 -27.86 -4.90
CA GLY A 24 2.09 -28.31 -5.87
C GLY A 24 0.73 -27.65 -5.63
N ILE A 25 0.26 -27.61 -4.37
CA ILE A 25 -0.99 -26.94 -3.99
C ILE A 25 -0.90 -25.43 -4.28
N ALA A 26 0.22 -24.77 -3.93
CA ALA A 26 0.41 -23.35 -4.20
C ALA A 26 0.38 -23.03 -5.70
N LEU A 27 0.99 -23.87 -6.55
CA LEU A 27 0.94 -23.73 -8.01
C LEU A 27 -0.47 -23.93 -8.56
N LEU A 28 -1.22 -24.92 -8.06
CA LEU A 28 -2.61 -25.14 -8.45
C LEU A 28 -3.51 -23.96 -8.07
N ILE A 29 -3.34 -23.43 -6.85
CA ILE A 29 -4.02 -22.23 -6.38
C ILE A 29 -3.64 -21.03 -7.25
N GLY A 30 -2.35 -20.87 -7.55
CA GLY A 30 -1.85 -19.81 -8.42
C GLY A 30 -2.44 -19.88 -9.83
N ALA A 31 -2.45 -21.06 -10.45
CA ALA A 31 -3.04 -21.29 -11.76
C ALA A 31 -4.56 -21.02 -11.78
N TYR A 32 -5.28 -21.47 -10.75
CA TYR A 32 -6.70 -21.18 -10.60
C TYR A 32 -6.97 -19.68 -10.39
N SER A 33 -6.16 -19.02 -9.55
CA SER A 33 -6.23 -17.59 -9.28
C SER A 33 -5.98 -16.77 -10.54
N PHE A 34 -5.01 -17.19 -11.37
CA PHE A 34 -4.71 -16.56 -12.65
C PHE A 34 -5.86 -16.70 -13.65
N LYS A 35 -6.43 -17.92 -13.77
CA LYS A 35 -7.55 -18.18 -14.68
C LYS A 35 -8.82 -17.40 -14.35
N ASN A 36 -9.09 -17.20 -13.06
CA ASN A 36 -10.32 -16.55 -12.59
C ASN A 36 -10.15 -15.06 -12.25
N HIS A 37 -8.95 -14.49 -12.44
CA HIS A 37 -8.59 -13.11 -12.06
C HIS A 37 -8.98 -12.72 -10.62
N LYS A 38 -9.10 -13.71 -9.74
CA LYS A 38 -9.55 -13.54 -8.35
C LYS A 38 -8.59 -14.24 -7.42
N ILE A 39 -8.10 -13.48 -6.44
CA ILE A 39 -7.22 -14.01 -5.39
C ILE A 39 -8.10 -14.72 -4.37
N ILE A 40 -7.94 -16.05 -4.27
CA ILE A 40 -8.82 -16.91 -3.46
C ILE A 40 -8.67 -16.61 -1.95
N PHE A 41 -7.45 -16.33 -1.50
CA PHE A 41 -7.12 -16.07 -0.09
C PHE A 41 -6.34 -14.75 0.08
N PRO A 42 -6.98 -13.58 -0.11
CA PRO A 42 -6.29 -12.30 -0.10
C PRO A 42 -5.60 -12.00 1.25
N GLY A 43 -6.23 -12.37 2.37
CA GLY A 43 -5.65 -12.19 3.70
C GLY A 43 -4.37 -13.01 3.92
N PHE A 44 -4.35 -14.26 3.45
CA PHE A 44 -3.17 -15.13 3.57
C PHE A 44 -2.02 -14.64 2.68
N VAL A 45 -2.31 -14.22 1.45
CA VAL A 45 -1.30 -13.65 0.54
C VAL A 45 -0.64 -12.42 1.18
N LEU A 46 -1.44 -11.50 1.70
CA LEU A 46 -0.92 -10.29 2.35
C LEU A 46 -0.16 -10.61 3.63
N PHE A 47 -0.66 -11.54 4.46
CA PHE A 47 0.05 -12.00 5.65
C PHE A 47 1.44 -12.54 5.29
N MET A 48 1.53 -13.38 4.25
CA MET A 48 2.81 -13.90 3.77
C MET A 48 3.72 -12.79 3.26
N LEU A 49 3.21 -11.88 2.42
CA LEU A 49 4.01 -10.76 1.93
C LEU A 49 4.57 -9.88 3.07
N TYR A 50 3.77 -9.60 4.10
CA TYR A 50 4.23 -8.84 5.26
C TYR A 50 5.22 -9.63 6.13
N LEU A 51 5.00 -10.93 6.34
CA LEU A 51 5.91 -11.79 7.10
C LEU A 51 7.30 -11.84 6.44
N PHE A 52 7.34 -11.88 5.10
CA PHE A 52 8.57 -11.96 4.33
C PHE A 52 9.11 -10.61 3.85
N TYR A 53 8.46 -9.49 4.19
CA TYR A 53 8.89 -8.16 3.75
C TYR A 53 10.33 -7.83 4.15
N SER A 54 10.64 -7.87 5.45
CA SER A 54 11.99 -7.57 5.95
C SER A 54 13.05 -8.61 5.51
N PRO A 55 12.79 -9.93 5.59
CA PRO A 55 13.71 -10.93 5.05
C PRO A 55 14.02 -10.74 3.55
N THR A 56 13.00 -10.44 2.75
CA THR A 56 13.17 -10.26 1.30
C THR A 56 14.01 -9.02 1.00
N LYS A 57 13.78 -7.89 1.69
CA LYS A 57 14.63 -6.70 1.54
C LYS A 57 16.08 -6.97 1.92
N LEU A 58 16.32 -7.73 2.99
CA LEU A 58 17.67 -8.14 3.39
C LEU A 58 18.34 -8.97 2.28
N LEU A 59 17.62 -9.93 1.70
CA LEU A 59 18.12 -10.71 0.56
C LEU A 59 18.41 -9.82 -0.65
N CYS A 60 17.49 -8.93 -1.02
CA CYS A 60 17.70 -7.97 -2.12
C CYS A 60 18.99 -7.16 -1.91
N ARG A 61 19.24 -6.68 -0.68
CA ARG A 61 20.47 -5.98 -0.34
C ARG A 61 21.72 -6.84 -0.53
N VAL A 62 21.70 -8.10 -0.09
CA VAL A 62 22.79 -9.07 -0.28
C VAL A 62 23.08 -9.30 -1.77
N PHE A 63 22.03 -9.46 -2.58
CA PHE A 63 22.14 -9.70 -4.02
C PHE A 63 22.24 -8.41 -4.86
N ARG A 64 22.38 -7.24 -4.24
CA ARG A 64 22.46 -5.92 -4.91
C ARG A 64 21.26 -5.62 -5.84
N ILE A 65 20.09 -6.14 -5.48
CA ILE A 65 18.81 -5.84 -6.12
C ILE A 65 18.20 -4.62 -5.41
N ARG A 66 17.50 -3.75 -6.16
CA ARG A 66 16.82 -2.58 -5.59
C ARG A 66 15.77 -3.02 -4.56
N GLU A 67 15.93 -2.59 -3.30
CA GLU A 67 14.99 -2.88 -2.21
C GLU A 67 13.57 -2.34 -2.50
N THR A 68 13.48 -1.23 -3.24
CA THR A 68 12.21 -0.60 -3.65
C THR A 68 11.34 -1.50 -4.54
N LEU A 69 11.92 -2.53 -5.16
CA LEU A 69 11.15 -3.52 -5.92
C LEU A 69 10.19 -4.31 -5.02
N VAL A 70 10.60 -4.58 -3.77
CA VAL A 70 9.77 -5.29 -2.80
C VAL A 70 8.57 -4.44 -2.41
N ASP A 71 8.78 -3.13 -2.23
CA ASP A 71 7.72 -2.16 -1.93
C ASP A 71 6.72 -2.06 -3.07
N ASP A 72 7.21 -1.92 -4.29
CA ASP A 72 6.40 -1.78 -5.50
C ASP A 72 5.46 -2.99 -5.68
N ILE A 73 6.01 -4.20 -5.59
CA ILE A 73 5.23 -5.45 -5.66
C ILE A 73 4.19 -5.50 -4.53
N LEU A 74 4.56 -5.12 -3.31
CA LEU A 74 3.64 -5.13 -2.17
C LEU A 74 2.47 -4.16 -2.38
N ILE A 75 2.75 -2.95 -2.87
CA ILE A 75 1.76 -1.91 -3.16
C ILE A 75 0.83 -2.37 -4.29
N ASP A 76 1.38 -2.93 -5.37
CA ASP A 76 0.59 -3.42 -6.51
C ASP A 76 -0.32 -4.59 -6.14
N VAL A 77 0.21 -5.58 -5.41
CA VAL A 77 -0.61 -6.70 -4.93
C VAL A 77 -1.69 -6.21 -3.98
N ARG A 78 -1.38 -5.28 -3.08
CA ARG A 78 -2.36 -4.70 -2.16
C ARG A 78 -3.44 -3.92 -2.93
N ASN A 79 -3.05 -3.12 -3.91
CA ASN A 79 -3.97 -2.41 -4.79
C ASN A 79 -4.93 -3.37 -5.49
N ALA A 80 -4.42 -4.45 -6.09
CA ALA A 80 -5.24 -5.45 -6.77
C ALA A 80 -6.23 -6.14 -5.81
N ILE A 81 -5.76 -6.51 -4.61
CA ILE A 81 -6.59 -7.20 -3.61
C ILE A 81 -7.72 -6.32 -3.07
N THR A 82 -7.48 -5.04 -2.84
CA THR A 82 -8.45 -4.15 -2.18
C THR A 82 -9.34 -3.39 -3.15
N LEU A 83 -9.04 -3.40 -4.46
CA LEU A 83 -9.71 -2.59 -5.49
C LEU A 83 -11.23 -2.69 -5.42
N ASP A 84 -11.77 -3.91 -5.45
CA ASP A 84 -13.20 -4.18 -5.43
C ASP A 84 -13.90 -3.58 -4.19
N ARG A 85 -13.26 -3.69 -3.03
CA ARG A 85 -13.80 -3.14 -1.77
C ARG A 85 -13.68 -1.62 -1.73
N PHE A 86 -12.59 -1.08 -2.28
CA PHE A 86 -12.34 0.35 -2.37
C PHE A 86 -13.39 1.04 -3.26
N VAL A 87 -13.65 0.49 -4.45
CA VAL A 87 -14.69 0.99 -5.38
C VAL A 87 -16.09 0.94 -4.77
N ARG A 88 -16.42 -0.13 -4.04
CA ARG A 88 -17.73 -0.27 -3.39
C ARG A 88 -17.95 0.65 -2.19
N THR A 89 -16.90 1.27 -1.65
CA THR A 89 -17.04 2.17 -0.50
C THR A 89 -17.58 3.52 -0.94
N LYS A 90 -18.70 3.95 -0.35
CA LYS A 90 -19.43 5.17 -0.76
C LYS A 90 -19.25 6.36 0.17
N GLU A 91 -18.97 6.09 1.44
CA GLU A 91 -18.91 7.12 2.48
C GLU A 91 -17.50 7.22 3.08
N ASN A 92 -17.21 8.38 3.68
CA ASN A 92 -16.02 8.63 4.50
C ASN A 92 -14.70 8.17 3.84
N ARG A 93 -14.47 8.62 2.61
CA ARG A 93 -13.29 8.27 1.82
C ARG A 93 -12.18 9.30 2.03
N GLY A 94 -10.98 8.86 2.35
CA GLY A 94 -9.83 9.74 2.58
C GLY A 94 -8.79 9.68 1.47
N VAL A 95 -8.22 10.81 1.07
CA VAL A 95 -6.99 10.87 0.26
C VAL A 95 -5.88 11.45 1.11
N PHE A 96 -4.76 10.75 1.20
CA PHE A 96 -3.58 11.15 1.96
C PHE A 96 -2.47 11.52 1.00
N LEU A 97 -2.10 12.81 1.01
CA LEU A 97 -1.04 13.36 0.17
C LEU A 97 0.17 13.72 1.03
N PRO A 98 1.39 13.56 0.51
CA PRO A 98 2.61 13.85 1.26
C PRO A 98 2.91 15.35 1.19
N GLN A 99 3.44 15.90 2.29
CA GLN A 99 3.83 17.32 2.36
C GLN A 99 4.83 17.75 1.27
N CYS A 100 5.64 16.82 0.75
CA CYS A 100 6.68 17.09 -0.24
C CYS A 100 6.13 17.49 -1.62
N MET A 101 4.83 17.29 -1.89
CA MET A 101 4.15 17.81 -3.09
C MET A 101 3.84 19.31 -3.00
N ARG A 102 3.97 19.94 -1.83
CA ARG A 102 3.69 21.36 -1.66
C ARG A 102 4.78 22.19 -2.34
N HIS A 103 4.35 23.28 -2.97
CA HIS A 103 5.28 24.30 -3.42
C HIS A 103 6.02 24.92 -2.21
N PRO A 104 7.34 25.24 -2.31
CA PRO A 104 8.10 25.83 -1.21
C PRO A 104 7.47 27.11 -0.62
N GLU A 105 6.82 27.91 -1.47
CA GLU A 105 6.11 29.13 -1.06
C GLU A 105 4.67 28.91 -0.57
N CYS A 106 4.28 27.66 -0.29
CA CYS A 106 2.95 27.33 0.19
C CYS A 106 2.76 27.78 1.64
N LYS A 107 1.85 28.74 1.88
CA LYS A 107 1.54 29.30 3.21
C LYS A 107 0.56 28.47 4.06
N ALA A 108 0.33 27.19 3.71
CA ALA A 108 -0.57 26.32 4.47
C ALA A 108 -0.08 26.13 5.91
N ARG A 109 -0.97 26.31 6.89
CA ARG A 109 -0.70 26.03 8.31
C ARG A 109 -0.83 24.53 8.55
N CYS A 110 0.06 23.97 9.38
CA CYS A 110 -0.08 22.60 9.85
C CYS A 110 -0.99 22.57 11.09
N ASP A 111 -2.11 21.87 10.97
CA ASP A 111 -2.91 21.40 12.09
C ASP A 111 -2.22 20.19 12.74
N PRO A 112 -2.19 20.06 14.08
CA PRO A 112 -1.53 18.97 14.78
C PRO A 112 -2.16 17.58 14.61
N ILE A 113 -3.39 17.51 14.08
CA ILE A 113 -4.14 16.27 13.87
C ILE A 113 -4.36 15.99 12.39
N HIS A 114 -4.81 16.97 11.61
CA HIS A 114 -5.20 16.82 10.21
C HIS A 114 -4.07 17.11 9.20
N GLY A 115 -2.93 17.61 9.66
CA GLY A 115 -1.81 18.01 8.79
C GLY A 115 -2.02 19.39 8.18
N TYR A 116 -1.49 19.64 6.99
CA TYR A 116 -1.53 20.94 6.34
C TYR A 116 -2.91 21.29 5.79
N GLU A 117 -3.43 22.45 6.21
CA GLU A 117 -4.64 23.03 5.67
C GLU A 117 -4.37 23.71 4.33
N CYS A 118 -4.58 22.97 3.24
CA CYS A 118 -4.45 23.51 1.89
C CYS A 118 -5.46 24.65 1.65
N LYS A 119 -4.95 25.84 1.29
CA LYS A 119 -5.77 27.01 0.90
C LYS A 119 -5.99 27.10 -0.61
N ARG A 120 -5.74 26.02 -1.36
CA ARG A 120 -5.89 25.93 -2.83
C ARG A 120 -5.20 27.08 -3.58
N CYS A 121 -3.97 27.41 -3.19
CA CYS A 121 -3.23 28.56 -3.71
C CYS A 121 -2.77 28.44 -5.19
N GLY A 122 -3.09 27.34 -5.87
CA GLY A 122 -2.73 27.11 -7.28
C GLY A 122 -1.25 26.82 -7.58
N LYS A 123 -0.34 26.94 -6.61
CA LYS A 123 1.11 26.81 -6.84
C LYS A 123 1.63 25.37 -7.01
N CYS A 124 0.80 24.36 -6.77
CA CYS A 124 1.17 22.94 -6.88
C CYS A 124 -0.06 22.10 -7.29
N ASP A 125 0.18 20.87 -7.72
CA ASP A 125 -0.87 19.99 -8.24
C ASP A 125 -1.87 19.51 -7.18
N ILE A 126 -1.58 19.72 -5.88
CA ILE A 126 -2.50 19.42 -4.78
C ILE A 126 -3.87 20.09 -5.01
N SER A 127 -3.91 21.31 -5.56
CA SER A 127 -5.18 22.02 -5.84
C SER A 127 -6.08 21.22 -6.79
N LYS A 128 -5.51 20.62 -7.85
CA LYS A 128 -6.24 19.80 -8.82
C LYS A 128 -6.79 18.53 -8.17
N ILE A 129 -6.02 17.94 -7.25
CA ILE A 129 -6.47 16.76 -6.49
C ILE A 129 -7.63 17.12 -5.57
N TYR A 130 -7.60 18.30 -4.92
CA TYR A 130 -8.74 18.79 -4.14
C TYR A 130 -10.00 18.97 -4.99
N GLU A 131 -9.89 19.56 -6.19
CA GLU A 131 -11.03 19.73 -7.09
C GLU A 131 -11.64 18.39 -7.52
N ALA A 132 -10.80 17.40 -7.84
CA ALA A 132 -11.28 16.06 -8.17
C ALA A 132 -11.88 15.35 -6.95
N ALA A 133 -11.26 15.49 -5.77
CA ALA A 133 -11.76 14.91 -4.53
C ALA A 133 -13.13 15.48 -4.13
N ASP A 134 -13.36 16.78 -4.34
CA ASP A 134 -14.67 17.39 -4.12
C ASP A 134 -15.75 16.76 -5.03
N ARG A 135 -15.42 16.52 -6.32
CA ARG A 135 -16.33 15.88 -7.28
C ARG A 135 -16.67 14.45 -6.89
N TYR A 136 -15.67 13.68 -6.47
CA TYR A 136 -15.83 12.25 -6.14
C TYR A 136 -16.05 12.01 -4.64
N ASN A 137 -16.45 13.00 -3.84
CA ASN A 137 -16.73 12.86 -2.41
C ASN A 137 -15.60 12.15 -1.63
N PHE A 138 -14.38 12.69 -1.74
CA PHE A 138 -13.21 12.32 -0.95
C PHE A 138 -12.76 13.50 -0.07
N LYS A 139 -12.35 13.21 1.16
CA LYS A 139 -11.70 14.18 2.05
C LYS A 139 -10.19 14.10 1.85
N VAL A 140 -9.56 15.21 1.48
CA VAL A 140 -8.10 15.29 1.28
C VAL A 140 -7.39 15.74 2.56
N PHE A 141 -6.34 15.01 2.92
CA PHE A 141 -5.41 15.30 4.01
C PHE A 141 -4.00 15.42 3.44
N VAL A 142 -3.32 16.53 3.72
CA VAL A 142 -1.91 16.72 3.33
C VAL A 142 -1.05 16.56 4.58
N ILE A 143 -0.37 15.44 4.72
CA ILE A 143 0.27 15.06 5.98
C ILE A 143 1.79 15.24 5.95
N PRO A 144 2.41 15.66 7.08
CA PRO A 144 3.86 15.71 7.20
C PRO A 144 4.55 14.33 7.14
N GLY A 145 3.85 13.29 7.59
CA GLY A 145 4.33 11.90 7.58
C GLY A 145 3.37 10.95 8.28
N SER A 146 3.73 9.66 8.29
CA SER A 146 2.90 8.52 8.71
C SER A 146 2.24 8.65 10.09
N SER A 147 2.87 9.35 11.03
CA SER A 147 2.32 9.55 12.39
C SER A 147 0.93 10.25 12.39
N PHE A 148 0.62 11.02 11.35
CA PHE A 148 -0.68 11.68 11.19
C PHE A 148 -1.77 10.72 10.72
N VAL A 149 -1.42 9.63 10.02
CA VAL A 149 -2.38 8.63 9.55
C VAL A 149 -3.17 8.08 10.74
N LYS A 150 -2.48 7.65 11.81
CA LYS A 150 -3.14 7.14 13.03
C LYS A 150 -4.07 8.16 13.69
N LYS A 151 -3.67 9.43 13.73
CA LYS A 151 -4.48 10.51 14.34
C LYS A 151 -5.75 10.75 13.53
N ILE A 152 -5.62 10.88 12.22
CA ILE A 152 -6.75 11.09 11.30
C ILE A 152 -7.69 9.88 11.33
N PHE A 153 -7.17 8.65 11.38
CA PHE A 153 -8.00 7.45 11.49
C PHE A 153 -8.81 7.40 12.79
N LYS A 154 -8.27 7.96 13.89
CA LYS A 154 -9.00 8.04 15.16
C LYS A 154 -10.15 9.05 15.13
N GLU A 155 -9.93 10.20 14.48
CA GLU A 155 -10.90 11.30 14.42
C GLU A 155 -11.89 11.17 13.26
N TYR A 156 -11.38 11.07 12.03
CA TYR A 156 -12.20 11.04 10.81
C TYR A 156 -12.78 9.65 10.51
N ARG A 157 -12.12 8.57 10.97
CA ARG A 157 -12.54 7.17 10.75
C ARG A 157 -12.88 6.85 9.29
N PRO A 158 -11.93 7.00 8.36
CA PRO A 158 -12.18 6.72 6.95
C PRO A 158 -12.57 5.24 6.75
N GLN A 159 -13.58 5.01 5.91
CA GLN A 159 -14.00 3.65 5.53
C GLN A 159 -13.16 3.08 4.38
N SER A 160 -12.53 3.95 3.60
CA SER A 160 -11.52 3.60 2.59
C SER A 160 -10.54 4.76 2.42
N CYS A 161 -9.34 4.47 1.92
CA CYS A 161 -8.36 5.53 1.66
C CYS A 161 -7.52 5.31 0.40
N LEU A 162 -7.04 6.43 -0.15
CA LEU A 162 -6.06 6.51 -1.22
C LEU A 162 -4.81 7.21 -0.68
N GLY A 163 -3.69 6.50 -0.60
CA GLY A 163 -2.40 7.03 -0.17
C GLY A 163 -1.51 7.39 -1.35
N VAL A 164 -0.76 8.48 -1.22
CA VAL A 164 0.28 8.89 -2.16
C VAL A 164 1.56 9.15 -1.38
N ALA A 165 2.61 8.37 -1.64
CA ALA A 165 3.89 8.52 -0.94
C ALA A 165 5.03 7.85 -1.72
N CYS A 166 6.24 7.89 -1.17
CA CYS A 166 7.39 7.17 -1.72
C CYS A 166 7.30 5.67 -1.38
N TYR A 167 8.12 4.84 -2.01
CA TYR A 167 8.07 3.38 -1.89
C TYR A 167 7.95 2.86 -0.45
N ASN A 168 8.91 3.19 0.41
CA ASN A 168 8.94 2.70 1.79
C ASN A 168 7.75 3.21 2.62
N GLU A 169 7.50 4.54 2.58
CA GLU A 169 6.42 5.16 3.36
C GLU A 169 5.05 4.60 2.94
N LEU A 170 4.81 4.47 1.64
CA LEU A 170 3.52 3.98 1.14
C LEU A 170 3.29 2.52 1.53
N ALA A 171 4.32 1.66 1.40
CA ALA A 171 4.25 0.25 1.79
C ALA A 171 3.94 0.09 3.29
N GLU A 172 4.65 0.84 4.15
CA GLU A 172 4.46 0.81 5.60
C GLU A 172 3.08 1.35 6.00
N ASP A 173 2.67 2.50 5.46
CA ASP A 173 1.36 3.10 5.75
C ASP A 173 0.21 2.18 5.35
N MET A 174 0.30 1.55 4.16
CA MET A 174 -0.69 0.58 3.68
C MET A 174 -0.78 -0.68 4.56
N GLN A 175 0.34 -1.10 5.15
CA GLN A 175 0.37 -2.19 6.12
C GLN A 175 -0.31 -1.78 7.43
N GLU A 176 -0.03 -0.57 7.94
CA GLU A 176 -0.64 -0.07 9.18
C GLU A 176 -2.17 0.04 9.07
N VAL A 177 -2.69 0.44 7.90
CA VAL A 177 -4.14 0.59 7.65
C VAL A 177 -4.79 -0.66 7.03
N SER A 178 -4.17 -1.82 7.22
CA SER A 178 -4.55 -3.07 6.54
C SER A 178 -5.99 -3.53 6.81
N PHE A 179 -6.65 -2.98 7.84
CA PHE A 179 -8.03 -3.28 8.22
C PHE A 179 -9.10 -2.60 7.33
N ILE A 180 -8.77 -1.56 6.56
CA ILE A 180 -9.70 -0.95 5.57
C ILE A 180 -9.22 -1.17 4.12
N PRO A 181 -10.11 -1.00 3.11
CA PRO A 181 -9.69 -0.97 1.71
C PRO A 181 -8.81 0.26 1.47
N VAL A 182 -7.58 0.02 0.99
CA VAL A 182 -6.60 1.05 0.71
C VAL A 182 -6.08 0.91 -0.71
N GLN A 183 -5.97 2.02 -1.43
CA GLN A 183 -5.24 2.11 -2.68
C GLN A 183 -4.03 3.01 -2.49
N GLY A 184 -2.94 2.71 -3.19
CA GLY A 184 -1.71 3.49 -3.21
C GLY A 184 -1.37 3.98 -4.61
N VAL A 185 -0.76 5.15 -4.71
CA VAL A 185 -0.08 5.67 -5.92
C VAL A 185 1.33 6.11 -5.52
N LEU A 186 2.31 5.56 -6.20
CA LEU A 186 3.71 5.93 -5.99
C LEU A 186 4.01 7.30 -6.60
N LEU A 187 4.89 8.04 -5.94
CA LEU A 187 5.45 9.27 -6.49
C LEU A 187 6.35 8.95 -7.70
N LEU A 188 6.21 9.74 -8.78
CA LEU A 188 7.02 9.62 -10.00
C LEU A 188 8.49 10.00 -9.75
N ARG A 189 8.71 10.93 -8.82
CA ARG A 189 10.04 11.37 -8.41
C ARG A 189 10.03 11.58 -6.90
N ASP A 190 10.90 10.88 -6.19
CA ASP A 190 11.15 11.01 -4.77
C ASP A 190 12.30 12.00 -4.47
N GLY A 191 12.63 12.19 -3.19
CA GLY A 191 13.69 13.12 -2.74
C GLY A 191 13.25 14.22 -1.77
N CYS A 192 12.05 14.10 -1.18
CA CYS A 192 11.49 15.01 -0.16
C CYS A 192 11.40 16.50 -0.56
N PHE A 193 11.71 16.84 -1.81
CA PHE A 193 11.70 18.19 -2.36
C PHE A 193 11.33 18.17 -3.84
N ASN A 194 10.37 19.02 -4.25
CA ASN A 194 9.86 19.11 -5.63
C ASN A 194 9.45 17.75 -6.23
N THR A 195 8.83 16.93 -5.38
CA THR A 195 8.31 15.62 -5.69
C THR A 195 7.15 15.74 -6.69
N LYS A 196 7.08 14.82 -7.66
CA LYS A 196 5.96 14.75 -8.62
C LYS A 196 5.15 13.49 -8.38
N ALA A 197 3.83 13.63 -8.42
CA ALA A 197 2.90 12.51 -8.43
C ALA A 197 2.22 12.44 -9.81
N ASN A 198 1.75 11.25 -10.19
CA ASN A 198 0.87 11.09 -11.33
C ASN A 198 -0.55 11.52 -10.93
N VAL A 199 -0.89 12.79 -11.20
CA VAL A 199 -2.17 13.38 -10.80
C VAL A 199 -3.33 12.68 -11.50
N GLU A 200 -3.14 12.34 -12.78
CA GLU A 200 -4.12 11.63 -13.58
C GLU A 200 -4.45 10.26 -12.99
N GLU A 201 -3.46 9.52 -12.49
CA GLU A 201 -3.68 8.23 -11.83
C GLU A 201 -4.42 8.37 -10.51
N ILE A 202 -4.10 9.40 -9.70
CA ILE A 202 -4.81 9.69 -8.44
C ILE A 202 -6.27 10.00 -8.73
N ILE A 203 -6.55 10.84 -9.74
CA ILE A 203 -7.91 11.19 -10.15
C ILE A 203 -8.66 9.96 -10.66
N ARG A 204 -8.02 9.15 -11.51
CA ARG A 204 -8.59 7.91 -12.04
C ARG A 204 -8.99 6.95 -10.92
N LYS A 205 -8.17 6.82 -9.87
CA LYS A 205 -8.51 5.99 -8.71
C LYS A 205 -9.74 6.49 -7.97
N MET A 206 -9.90 7.81 -7.81
CA MET A 206 -11.12 8.38 -7.20
C MET A 206 -12.35 8.20 -8.10
N GLU A 207 -12.20 8.40 -9.41
CA GLU A 207 -13.28 8.24 -10.41
C GLU A 207 -13.86 6.82 -10.42
N MET A 208 -13.02 5.79 -10.23
CA MET A 208 -13.50 4.41 -10.14
C MET A 208 -14.53 4.18 -9.01
N CYS A 209 -14.57 5.04 -7.99
CA CYS A 209 -15.52 4.91 -6.87
C CYS A 209 -16.87 5.62 -7.11
N ASP A 210 -17.03 6.29 -8.25
CA ASP A 210 -18.25 7.02 -8.65
C ASP A 210 -19.30 6.12 -9.36
N VAL A 211 -19.03 4.80 -9.43
CA VAL A 211 -19.87 3.78 -10.11
C VAL A 211 -21.06 3.34 -9.28
#